data_AF-A0A7W3N4H0-F1
#
_entry.id   AF-A0A7W3N4H0-F1
#
_cell.length_a   1.000
_cell.length_b   1.000
_cell.length_c   1.000
_cell.angle_alpha   90.00
_cell.angle_beta   90.00
_cell.angle_gamma   90.00
#
_symmetry.space_group_name_H-M   'P 1'
#
loop_
_entity.id
_entity.type
_entity.pdbx_description
1 polymer ?
#
loop_
_entity_poly.entity_id
_entity_poly.type
_entity_poly.pdbx_seq_one_letter_code
_entity_poly.pdbx_strand_id
1 'polypeptide(L)'
;MHPICEIKENLRHHKPLPKRLTSAYQGFEAIEHSIRGLLTLAREQPIPTYKNVLFQAVLARAELAKAPAFPWPLNIPPPRPAVALADDRTVLQELAHLAEDITFALVEASAQTTEVNDHRACTVGAVHACLIQQGLHRAAETLTAEKPHRTR
;
A
#
# COMPACT_ATOMS: atom_id res chain seq x y z
N MET A 1 15.75 11.38 -2.81
CA MET A 1 15.27 10.01 -2.55
C MET A 1 13.75 10.05 -2.57
N HIS A 2 13.05 9.17 -3.30
CA HIS A 2 11.60 9.23 -3.42
C HIS A 2 10.92 8.77 -2.12
N PRO A 3 9.79 9.38 -1.70
CA PRO A 3 9.12 9.07 -0.43
C PRO A 3 8.63 7.61 -0.32
N ILE A 4 8.33 6.95 -1.45
CA ILE A 4 8.01 5.51 -1.48
C ILE A 4 9.22 4.67 -1.07
N CYS A 5 10.45 5.05 -1.45
CA CYS A 5 11.66 4.31 -1.08
C CYS A 5 11.92 4.37 0.43
N GLU A 6 11.74 5.54 1.05
CA GLU A 6 11.91 5.72 2.49
C GLU A 6 10.89 4.87 3.28
N ILE A 7 9.64 4.79 2.83
CA ILE A 7 8.61 3.95 3.45
C ILE A 7 8.97 2.46 3.32
N LYS A 8 9.45 2.01 2.14
CA LYS A 8 9.88 0.62 1.92
C LYS A 8 11.03 0.24 2.84
N GLU A 9 12.06 1.06 2.93
CA GLU A 9 13.16 0.83 3.87
C GLU A 9 12.62 0.74 5.29
N ASN A 10 11.72 1.65 5.66
CA ASN A 10 11.12 1.68 6.97
C ASN A 10 10.31 0.42 7.32
N LEU A 11 9.77 -0.31 6.34
CA LEU A 11 9.04 -1.56 6.56
C LEU A 11 9.95 -2.78 6.71
N ARG A 12 11.12 -2.78 6.05
CA ARG A 12 12.04 -3.93 5.98
C ARG A 12 12.93 -4.12 7.21
N HIS A 13 13.05 -3.13 8.09
CA HIS A 13 13.98 -3.17 9.24
C HIS A 13 13.31 -3.71 10.52
N HIS A 14 14.10 -4.31 11.42
CA HIS A 14 13.69 -4.73 12.77
C HIS A 14 13.35 -3.53 13.67
N LYS A 15 12.18 -2.94 13.45
CA LYS A 15 11.65 -1.85 14.25
C LYS A 15 10.82 -2.37 15.43
N PRO A 16 10.70 -1.58 16.52
CA PRO A 16 9.71 -1.86 17.57
C PRO A 16 8.30 -1.83 16.98
N LEU A 17 7.38 -2.60 17.58
CA LEU A 17 6.01 -2.78 17.08
C LEU A 17 5.29 -1.46 16.74
N PRO A 18 5.25 -0.42 17.61
CA PRO A 18 4.59 0.85 17.27
C PRO A 18 5.13 1.50 15.99
N LYS A 19 6.45 1.41 15.75
CA LYS A 19 7.08 1.95 14.54
C LYS A 19 6.79 1.11 13.31
N ARG A 20 6.67 -0.23 13.45
CA ARG A 20 6.24 -1.10 12.34
C ARG A 20 4.80 -0.77 11.93
N LEU A 21 3.88 -0.68 12.89
CA LEU A 21 2.49 -0.32 12.65
C LEU A 21 2.36 1.07 12.02
N THR A 22 3.13 2.06 12.51
CA THR A 22 3.21 3.40 11.92
C THR A 22 3.69 3.37 10.46
N SER A 23 4.76 2.61 10.19
CA SER A 23 5.30 2.51 8.82
C SER A 23 4.31 1.82 7.87
N ALA A 24 3.62 0.77 8.34
CA ALA A 24 2.58 0.08 7.57
C ALA A 24 1.38 1.00 7.27
N TYR A 25 0.93 1.76 8.28
CA TYR A 25 -0.12 2.76 8.10
C TYR A 25 0.23 3.80 7.03
N GLN A 26 1.44 4.35 7.09
CA GLN A 26 1.94 5.30 6.10
C GLN A 26 2.11 4.67 4.71
N GLY A 27 2.48 3.40 4.64
CA GLY A 27 2.52 2.64 3.39
C GLY A 27 1.16 2.51 2.73
N PHE A 28 0.12 2.14 3.49
CA PHE A 28 -1.26 2.12 2.97
C PHE A 28 -1.73 3.51 2.54
N GLU A 29 -1.35 4.56 3.26
CA GLU A 29 -1.69 5.93 2.93
C GLU A 29 -1.02 6.40 1.62
N ALA A 30 0.25 6.02 1.41
CA ALA A 30 0.96 6.28 0.16
C ALA A 30 0.31 5.56 -1.03
N ILE A 31 -0.11 4.30 -0.84
CA ILE A 31 -0.87 3.54 -1.86
C ILE A 31 -2.18 4.25 -2.18
N GLU A 32 -2.95 4.65 -1.17
CA GLU A 32 -4.22 5.34 -1.37
C GLU A 32 -4.02 6.64 -2.17
N HIS A 33 -3.06 7.47 -1.76
CA HIS A 33 -2.80 8.74 -2.43
C HIS A 33 -2.37 8.55 -3.88
N SER A 34 -1.50 7.56 -4.14
CA SER A 34 -1.01 7.26 -5.49
C SER A 34 -2.15 6.79 -6.40
N ILE A 35 -3.04 5.94 -5.90
CA ILE A 35 -4.17 5.44 -6.69
C ILE A 35 -5.22 6.53 -6.93
N ARG A 36 -5.43 7.45 -5.98
CA ARG A 36 -6.24 8.66 -6.23
C ARG A 36 -5.62 9.53 -7.32
N GLY A 37 -4.31 9.70 -7.32
CA GLY A 37 -3.56 10.38 -8.37
C GLY A 37 -3.78 9.74 -9.74
N LEU A 38 -3.61 8.41 -9.82
CA LEU A 38 -3.84 7.64 -11.05
C LEU A 38 -5.30 7.75 -11.52
N LEU A 39 -6.30 7.66 -10.64
CA LEU A 39 -7.71 7.85 -11.01
C LEU A 39 -8.01 9.25 -11.55
N THR A 40 -7.30 10.28 -11.10
CA THR A 40 -7.47 11.66 -11.58
C THR A 40 -6.85 11.84 -12.98
N LEU A 41 -5.80 11.08 -13.28
CA LEU A 41 -5.02 11.19 -14.52
C LEU A 41 -5.44 10.18 -15.60
N ALA A 42 -5.99 9.02 -15.21
CA ALA A 42 -6.28 7.91 -16.10
C ALA A 42 -7.52 8.17 -16.96
N ARG A 43 -7.31 8.32 -18.28
CA ARG A 43 -8.38 8.54 -19.25
C ARG A 43 -9.09 7.25 -19.70
N GLU A 44 -8.51 6.05 -19.52
CA GLU A 44 -9.03 4.81 -20.14
C GLU A 44 -8.86 3.51 -19.30
N GLN A 45 -8.41 3.57 -18.05
CA GLN A 45 -8.05 2.38 -17.24
C GLN A 45 -9.22 1.72 -16.46
N PRO A 46 -9.11 0.45 -15.98
CA PRO A 46 -10.19 -0.23 -15.26
C PRO A 46 -10.44 0.37 -13.86
N ILE A 47 -11.30 1.40 -13.85
CA ILE A 47 -11.83 2.10 -12.67
C ILE A 47 -12.24 1.15 -11.51
N PRO A 48 -12.85 -0.03 -11.75
CA PRO A 48 -13.23 -0.94 -10.66
C PRO A 48 -12.04 -1.44 -9.83
N THR A 49 -10.91 -1.77 -10.46
CA THR A 49 -9.73 -2.32 -9.78
C THR A 49 -9.11 -1.28 -8.85
N TYR A 50 -8.98 -0.03 -9.30
CA TYR A 50 -8.47 1.08 -8.49
C TYR A 50 -9.37 1.42 -7.31
N LYS A 51 -10.69 1.42 -7.51
CA LYS A 51 -11.64 1.60 -6.40
C LYS A 51 -11.51 0.51 -5.35
N ASN A 52 -11.33 -0.75 -5.76
CA ASN A 52 -11.09 -1.83 -4.81
C ASN A 52 -9.77 -1.63 -4.06
N VAL A 53 -8.66 -1.31 -4.74
CA VAL A 53 -7.37 -1.03 -4.08
C VAL A 53 -7.50 0.09 -3.04
N LEU A 54 -8.16 1.20 -3.38
CA LEU A 54 -8.43 2.29 -2.43
C LEU A 54 -9.22 1.80 -1.22
N PHE A 55 -10.29 1.04 -1.45
CA PHE A 55 -11.13 0.52 -0.39
C PHE A 55 -10.35 -0.38 0.57
N GLN A 56 -9.54 -1.31 0.04
CA GLN A 56 -8.70 -2.18 0.86
C GLN A 56 -7.66 -1.38 1.68
N ALA A 57 -7.04 -0.34 1.09
CA ALA A 57 -6.08 0.51 1.80
C ALA A 57 -6.73 1.27 2.97
N VAL A 58 -7.94 1.80 2.77
CA VAL A 58 -8.71 2.47 3.84
C VAL A 58 -9.06 1.49 4.96
N LEU A 59 -9.55 0.29 4.62
CA LEU A 59 -9.87 -0.73 5.63
C LEU A 59 -8.64 -1.14 6.43
N ALA A 60 -7.50 -1.36 5.76
CA ALA A 60 -6.25 -1.72 6.44
C ALA A 60 -5.82 -0.64 7.45
N ARG A 61 -5.87 0.64 7.06
CA ARG A 61 -5.56 1.76 7.97
C ARG A 61 -6.53 1.83 9.16
N ALA A 62 -7.82 1.63 8.91
CA ALA A 62 -8.82 1.62 9.97
C ALA A 62 -8.60 0.47 10.97
N GLU A 63 -8.12 -0.68 10.51
CA GLU A 63 -7.77 -1.81 11.37
C GLU A 63 -6.49 -1.57 12.16
N LEU A 64 -5.43 -1.04 11.54
CA LEU A 64 -4.21 -0.67 12.26
C LEU A 64 -4.48 0.39 13.34
N ALA A 65 -5.37 1.35 13.07
CA ALA A 65 -5.74 2.38 14.04
C ALA A 65 -6.46 1.85 15.29
N LYS A 66 -6.93 0.60 15.28
CA LYS A 66 -7.56 -0.08 16.43
C LYS A 66 -6.56 -0.83 17.31
N ALA A 67 -5.32 -1.00 16.86
CA ALA A 67 -4.28 -1.71 17.60
C ALA A 67 -3.87 -0.90 18.85
N PRO A 68 -3.92 -1.46 20.07
CA PRO A 68 -3.46 -0.79 21.28
C PRO A 68 -2.04 -0.23 21.20
N ALA A 69 -1.12 -0.92 20.52
CA ALA A 69 0.26 -0.48 20.36
C ALA A 69 0.44 0.65 19.33
N PHE A 70 -0.60 0.98 18.55
CA PHE A 70 -0.51 2.00 17.51
C PHE A 70 -0.66 3.41 18.10
N PRO A 71 0.26 4.34 17.80
CA PRO A 71 0.26 5.68 18.40
C PRO A 71 -0.75 6.61 17.70
N TRP A 72 -2.04 6.41 17.94
CA TRP A 72 -3.11 7.26 17.40
C TRP A 72 -3.43 8.47 18.30
N PRO A 73 -3.66 9.68 17.74
CA PRO A 73 -3.56 10.06 16.33
C PRO A 73 -2.11 10.24 15.86
N LEU A 74 -1.88 9.98 14.58
CA LEU A 74 -0.59 10.31 13.95
C LEU A 74 -0.52 11.81 13.67
N ASN A 75 0.48 12.48 14.26
CA ASN A 75 0.78 13.90 13.99
C ASN A 75 1.74 14.10 12.80
N ILE A 76 1.84 13.10 11.93
CA ILE A 76 2.70 13.12 10.74
C ILE A 76 1.78 13.34 9.53
N PRO A 77 2.05 14.34 8.68
CA PRO A 77 1.24 14.56 7.49
C PRO A 77 1.31 13.35 6.56
N PRO A 78 0.23 13.07 5.79
CA PRO A 78 0.22 11.97 4.87
C PRO A 78 1.35 12.10 3.84
N PRO A 79 2.04 11.01 3.49
CA PRO A 79 3.05 11.05 2.46
C PRO A 79 2.40 11.53 1.16
N ARG A 80 3.02 12.54 0.54
CA ARG A 80 2.65 13.04 -0.79
C ARG A 80 3.65 12.45 -1.78
N PRO A 81 3.42 11.22 -2.29
CA PRO A 81 4.32 10.64 -3.27
C PRO A 81 4.38 11.53 -4.50
N ALA A 82 5.58 12.05 -4.78
CA ALA A 82 5.89 12.55 -6.11
C ALA A 82 5.94 11.34 -7.04
N VAL A 83 4.79 10.97 -7.58
CA VAL A 83 4.70 10.02 -8.70
C VAL A 83 5.31 10.77 -9.88
N ALA A 84 6.61 10.56 -10.11
CA ALA A 84 7.30 11.11 -11.26
C ALA A 84 6.61 10.61 -12.56
N LEU A 85 6.95 11.23 -13.68
CA LEU A 85 6.54 10.87 -15.05
C LEU A 85 7.04 9.46 -15.49
N ALA A 86 6.94 8.47 -14.62
CA ALA A 86 7.07 7.06 -14.94
C ALA A 86 5.79 6.60 -15.64
N ASP A 87 5.90 5.60 -16.51
CA ASP A 87 4.71 4.98 -17.09
C ASP A 87 3.82 4.39 -15.98
N ASP A 88 2.50 4.45 -16.15
CA ASP A 88 1.52 3.98 -15.16
C ASP A 88 1.79 2.56 -14.68
N ARG A 89 2.32 1.69 -15.56
CA ARG A 89 2.67 0.31 -15.19
C ARG A 89 3.82 0.26 -14.18
N THR A 90 4.89 1.01 -14.39
CA THR A 90 5.99 1.10 -13.41
C THR A 90 5.48 1.59 -12.06
N VAL A 91 4.57 2.58 -12.04
CA VAL A 91 3.95 3.05 -10.81
C VAL A 91 3.18 1.92 -10.11
N LEU A 92 2.33 1.19 -10.83
CA LEU A 92 1.57 0.07 -10.28
C LEU A 92 2.46 -1.05 -9.74
N GLN A 93 3.56 -1.38 -10.45
CA GLN A 93 4.52 -2.39 -10.00
C GLN A 93 5.22 -1.96 -8.71
N GLU A 94 5.64 -0.70 -8.62
CA GLU A 94 6.28 -0.18 -7.40
C GLU A 94 5.33 -0.16 -6.20
N LEU A 95 4.05 0.16 -6.43
CA LEU A 95 3.01 0.07 -5.41
C LEU A 95 2.72 -1.39 -5.01
N ALA A 96 2.78 -2.33 -5.96
CA ALA A 96 2.60 -3.75 -5.65
C ALA A 96 3.73 -4.28 -4.77
N HIS A 97 4.98 -3.93 -5.08
CA HIS A 97 6.14 -4.23 -4.22
C HIS A 97 6.03 -3.58 -2.84
N LEU A 98 5.51 -2.34 -2.75
CA LEU A 98 5.26 -1.71 -1.46
C LEU A 98 4.21 -2.50 -0.66
N ALA A 99 3.13 -2.94 -1.28
CA ALA A 99 2.11 -3.75 -0.62
C ALA A 99 2.68 -5.10 -0.14
N GLU A 100 3.56 -5.72 -0.90
CA GLU A 100 4.29 -6.93 -0.49
C GLU A 100 5.19 -6.69 0.73
N ASP A 101 5.99 -5.62 0.73
CA ASP A 101 6.82 -5.23 1.87
C ASP A 101 5.98 -4.98 3.14
N ILE A 102 4.81 -4.35 2.99
CA ILE A 102 3.85 -4.16 4.10
C ILE A 102 3.35 -5.51 4.61
N THR A 103 2.97 -6.43 3.72
CA THR A 103 2.52 -7.78 4.09
C THR A 103 3.55 -8.48 4.96
N PHE A 104 4.80 -8.57 4.51
CA PHE A 104 5.86 -9.24 5.26
C PHE A 104 6.09 -8.58 6.62
N ALA A 105 6.18 -7.24 6.66
CA ALA A 105 6.39 -6.51 7.90
C ALA A 105 5.28 -6.74 8.94
N LEU A 106 4.01 -6.82 8.49
CA LEU A 106 2.86 -7.08 9.35
C LEU A 106 2.76 -8.54 9.78
N VAL A 107 3.10 -9.51 8.92
CA VAL A 107 3.17 -10.92 9.31
C VAL A 107 4.24 -11.14 10.36
N GLU A 108 5.43 -10.55 10.18
CA GLU A 108 6.47 -10.61 11.21
C GLU A 108 6.05 -9.94 12.52
N ALA A 109 5.41 -8.77 12.43
CA ALA A 109 4.92 -8.05 13.62
C ALA A 109 3.88 -8.90 14.36
N SER A 110 2.94 -9.52 13.64
CA SER A 110 1.90 -10.41 14.16
C SER A 110 2.46 -11.58 14.98
N ALA A 111 3.60 -12.14 14.58
CA ALA A 111 4.28 -13.21 15.31
C ALA A 111 4.98 -12.75 16.60
N GLN A 112 5.23 -11.44 16.74
CA GLN A 112 5.96 -10.83 17.87
C GLN A 112 5.03 -10.14 18.87
N THR A 113 3.74 -9.99 18.55
CA THR A 113 2.78 -9.32 19.43
C THR A 113 2.36 -10.20 20.60
N THR A 114 2.25 -9.61 21.80
CA THR A 114 1.70 -10.29 22.99
C THR A 114 0.19 -10.05 23.17
N GLU A 115 -0.33 -8.95 22.61
CA GLU A 115 -1.74 -8.57 22.72
C GLU A 115 -2.56 -9.10 21.54
N VAL A 116 -3.72 -9.69 21.84
CA VAL A 116 -4.61 -10.30 20.83
C VAL A 116 -5.09 -9.26 19.81
N ASN A 117 -5.35 -8.02 20.25
CA ASN A 117 -5.83 -6.96 19.37
C ASN A 117 -4.74 -6.46 18.42
N ASP A 118 -3.48 -6.39 18.87
CA ASP A 118 -2.34 -6.04 18.01
C ASP A 118 -2.09 -7.15 16.99
N HIS A 119 -2.14 -8.42 17.42
CA HIS A 119 -2.05 -9.58 16.53
C HIS A 119 -3.13 -9.51 15.43
N ARG A 120 -4.39 -9.30 15.82
CA ARG A 120 -5.51 -9.20 14.87
C ARG A 120 -5.30 -8.04 13.88
N ALA A 121 -4.91 -6.86 14.36
CA ALA A 121 -4.68 -5.71 13.50
C ALA A 121 -3.56 -5.97 12.48
N CYS A 122 -2.46 -6.58 12.91
CA CYS A 122 -1.36 -6.98 12.02
C CYS A 122 -1.83 -7.97 10.96
N THR A 123 -2.51 -9.05 11.38
CA THR A 123 -2.97 -10.12 10.48
C THR A 123 -4.00 -9.61 9.47
N VAL A 124 -5.00 -8.85 9.91
CA VAL A 124 -6.02 -8.27 9.01
C VAL A 124 -5.39 -7.25 8.07
N GLY A 125 -4.48 -6.41 8.57
CA GLY A 125 -3.71 -5.47 7.74
C GLY A 125 -2.92 -6.20 6.64
N ALA A 126 -2.24 -7.31 6.98
CA ALA A 126 -1.51 -8.13 6.01
C ALA A 126 -2.44 -8.73 4.94
N VAL A 127 -3.63 -9.21 5.32
CA VAL A 127 -4.62 -9.71 4.36
C VAL A 127 -5.04 -8.61 3.38
N HIS A 128 -5.32 -7.40 3.86
CA HIS A 128 -5.65 -6.28 2.98
C HIS A 128 -4.48 -5.89 2.07
N ALA A 129 -3.24 -5.94 2.56
CA ALA A 129 -2.04 -5.72 1.76
C ALA A 129 -1.90 -6.74 0.62
N CYS A 130 -2.16 -8.02 0.87
CA CYS A 130 -2.22 -9.05 -0.17
C CYS A 130 -3.28 -8.75 -1.25
N LEU A 131 -4.49 -8.34 -0.84
CA LEU A 131 -5.57 -8.00 -1.77
C LEU A 131 -5.22 -6.76 -2.62
N ILE A 132 -4.55 -5.78 -2.03
CA ILE A 132 -4.01 -4.60 -2.73
C ILE A 132 -2.98 -5.04 -3.76
N GLN A 133 -1.99 -5.84 -3.36
CA GLN A 133 -0.93 -6.35 -4.23
C GLN A 133 -1.51 -7.07 -5.46
N GLN A 134 -2.47 -7.98 -5.24
CA GLN A 134 -3.16 -8.69 -6.34
C GLN A 134 -3.89 -7.73 -7.28
N GLY A 135 -4.60 -6.73 -6.73
CA GLY A 135 -5.29 -5.72 -7.52
C GLY A 135 -4.33 -4.89 -8.39
N LEU A 136 -3.18 -4.51 -7.84
CA LEU A 136 -2.15 -3.74 -8.53
C LEU A 136 -1.46 -4.55 -9.63
N HIS A 137 -1.13 -5.82 -9.39
CA HIS A 137 -0.58 -6.70 -10.43
C HIS A 137 -1.55 -6.88 -11.60
N ARG A 138 -2.83 -7.16 -11.34
CA ARG A 138 -3.86 -7.29 -12.40
C ARG A 138 -4.00 -6.01 -13.22
N ALA A 139 -3.98 -4.85 -12.57
CA ALA A 139 -4.03 -3.57 -13.27
C ALA A 139 -2.79 -3.36 -14.17
N ALA A 140 -1.60 -3.68 -13.66
CA ALA A 140 -0.35 -3.57 -14.43
C ALA A 140 -0.33 -4.52 -15.64
N GLU A 141 -0.85 -5.74 -15.50
CA GLU A 141 -1.00 -6.71 -16.61
C GLU A 141 -1.97 -6.24 -17.68
N THR A 142 -3.09 -5.62 -17.28
CA THR A 142 -4.09 -5.11 -18.24
C THR A 142 -3.50 -4.00 -19.13
N LEU A 143 -2.66 -3.14 -18.56
CA LEU A 143 -1.94 -2.12 -19.32
C LEU A 143 -0.94 -2.69 -20.35
N THR A 144 -0.49 -3.93 -20.17
CA THR A 144 0.35 -4.61 -21.17
C THR A 144 -0.46 -5.21 -22.30
N ALA A 145 -1.68 -5.68 -22.03
CA ALA A 145 -2.54 -6.31 -23.03
C ALA A 145 -3.07 -5.31 -24.08
N GLU A 146 -3.17 -4.02 -23.73
CA GLU A 146 -3.70 -2.97 -24.62
C GLU A 146 -2.67 -2.39 -25.64
N LYS A 147 -1.41 -2.88 -25.64
CA LYS A 147 -0.45 -2.63 -26.74
C LYS A 147 -0.13 -3.97 -27.41
N PRO A 148 -0.65 -4.27 -28.63
CA PRO A 148 -0.32 -3.51 -29.84
C PRO A 148 -1.45 -3.45 -30.90
N HIS A 149 -1.96 -2.26 -31.27
CA HIS A 149 -2.65 -2.04 -32.55
C HIS A 149 -2.51 -0.59 -33.03
N ARG A 150 -1.28 -0.17 -33.35
CA ARG A 150 -1.06 0.96 -34.27
C ARG A 150 0.18 0.72 -35.12
N THR A 151 -0.03 0.07 -36.25
CA THR A 151 0.66 0.41 -37.49
C THR A 151 -0.42 0.57 -38.56
N ARG A 152 -0.57 1.82 -39.00
CA ARG A 152 -1.24 2.18 -40.26
C ARG A 152 -0.43 1.66 -41.43
#